data_AF-A0A3D6DKY5-F1
#
_entry.id   AF-A0A3D6DKY5-F1
#
_cell.length_a   1.000
_cell.length_b   1.000
_cell.length_c   1.000
_cell.angle_alpha   90.00
_cell.angle_beta   90.00
_cell.angle_gamma   90.00
#
_symmetry.space_group_name_H-M   'P 1'
#
loop_
_entity.id
_entity.type
_entity.pdbx_description
1 polymer ?
#
loop_
_entity_poly.entity_id
_entity_poly.type
_entity_poly.pdbx_seq_one_letter_code
_entity_poly.pdbx_strand_id
1 'polypeptide(L)'
;RFSVALSLQKNSWGARLSGGYLFGGSASFYTAAATHFVIPIKKIKNAEMNLRPQLSVLMSEQTVSEQISGGILNNTTLERDVFDLINTQLSLPLLIDVGSWDFELSYNINFPKGLPSESDLSTNGYLSLSVGYFTGL
;
A
#
# COMPACT_ATOMS: atom_id res chain seq x y z
N ARG A 1 7.86 14.82 -4.68
CA ARG A 1 7.99 13.88 -3.53
C ARG A 1 9.47 13.66 -3.21
N PHE A 2 9.81 13.60 -1.93
CA PHE A 2 11.09 13.06 -1.45
C PHE A 2 10.81 11.78 -0.65
N SER A 3 11.57 10.71 -0.87
CA SER A 3 11.33 9.44 -0.17
C SER A 3 12.61 8.65 0.03
N VAL A 4 12.70 7.96 1.16
CA VAL A 4 13.76 6.99 1.48
C VAL A 4 13.10 5.64 1.74
N ALA A 5 13.75 4.56 1.31
CA ALA A 5 13.30 3.21 1.59
C ALA A 5 14.48 2.29 1.92
N LEU A 6 14.26 1.42 2.91
CA LEU A 6 15.12 0.30 3.25
C LEU A 6 14.40 -0.98 2.82
N SER A 7 15.11 -1.85 2.10
CA SER A 7 14.59 -3.15 1.70
C SER A 7 15.55 -4.25 2.12
N LEU A 8 15.00 -5.30 2.71
CA LEU A 8 15.70 -6.49 3.13
C LEU A 8 15.10 -7.68 2.40
N GLN A 9 15.95 -8.49 1.80
CA GLN A 9 15.55 -9.78 1.22
C GLN A 9 16.41 -10.87 1.85
N LYS A 10 15.75 -11.88 2.41
CA LYS A 10 16.41 -13.08 2.91
C LYS A 10 15.65 -14.31 2.45
N ASN A 11 16.23 -15.03 1.50
CA ASN A 11 15.63 -16.22 0.88
C ASN A 11 14.24 -15.87 0.30
N SER A 12 13.22 -16.66 0.63
CA SER A 12 11.82 -16.46 0.24
C SER A 12 11.10 -15.35 1.00
N TRP A 13 11.72 -14.62 1.92
CA TRP A 13 11.07 -13.54 2.66
C TRP A 13 11.71 -12.19 2.33
N GLY A 14 10.87 -11.18 2.17
CA GLY A 14 11.30 -9.81 1.96
C GLY A 14 10.51 -8.84 2.82
N ALA A 15 11.17 -7.77 3.26
CA ALA A 15 10.57 -6.66 3.94
C ALA A 15 11.04 -5.33 3.35
N ARG A 16 10.18 -4.33 3.42
CA ARG A 16 10.47 -2.96 3.00
C ARG A 16 9.87 -2.00 4.00
N LEU A 17 10.69 -1.04 4.44
CA LEU A 17 10.25 0.12 5.20
C LEU A 17 10.55 1.36 4.37
N SER A 18 9.60 2.26 4.27
CA SER A 18 9.77 3.51 3.52
C SER A 18 9.11 4.66 4.24
N GLY A 19 9.64 5.85 4.02
CA GLY A 19 9.04 7.08 4.50
C GLY A 19 9.42 8.23 3.59
N GLY A 20 8.62 9.28 3.62
CA GLY A 20 8.83 10.41 2.74
C GLY A 20 7.93 11.58 3.01
N TYR A 21 8.14 12.60 2.21
CA TYR A 21 7.41 13.86 2.23
C TYR A 21 6.78 14.10 0.86
N LEU A 22 5.46 14.27 0.87
CA LEU A 22 4.62 14.57 -0.28
C LEU A 22 4.39 16.09 -0.32
N PHE A 23 4.59 16.68 -1.49
CA PHE A 23 4.39 18.10 -1.75
C PHE A 23 3.64 18.27 -3.08
N GLY A 24 2.90 19.37 -3.22
CA GLY A 24 2.06 19.67 -4.41
C GLY A 24 0.58 19.90 -4.11
N GLY A 25 0.24 20.22 -2.86
CA GLY A 25 -1.12 20.45 -2.36
C GLY A 25 -1.06 20.65 -0.85
N SER A 26 -1.56 19.68 -0.09
CA SER A 26 -1.25 19.57 1.34
C SER A 26 0.08 18.86 1.51
N ALA A 27 1.01 19.50 2.20
CA ALA A 27 2.26 18.89 2.62
C ALA A 27 1.96 17.76 3.61
N SER A 28 2.45 16.55 3.34
CA SER A 28 2.24 15.43 4.26
C SER A 28 3.43 14.48 4.34
N PHE A 29 3.70 14.02 5.56
CA PHE A 29 4.60 12.90 5.79
C PHE A 29 3.87 11.57 5.69
N TYR A 30 4.54 10.57 5.13
CA TYR A 30 4.04 9.19 5.11
C TYR A 30 5.12 8.22 5.56
N THR A 31 4.68 7.10 6.13
CA THR A 31 5.50 5.91 6.33
C THR A 31 4.74 4.70 5.82
N ALA A 32 5.45 3.76 5.21
CA ALA A 32 4.87 2.53 4.72
C ALA A 32 5.80 1.36 5.00
N ALA A 33 5.22 0.27 5.50
CA ALA A 33 5.93 -0.98 5.72
C ALA A 33 5.24 -2.10 4.95
N ALA A 34 6.02 -2.99 4.36
CA ALA A 34 5.52 -4.14 3.64
C ALA A 34 6.39 -5.36 3.91
N THR A 35 5.75 -6.51 3.98
CA THR A 35 6.42 -7.83 4.04
C THR A 35 5.82 -8.72 2.98
N HIS A 36 6.65 -9.51 2.31
CA HIS A 36 6.20 -10.47 1.33
C HIS A 36 6.94 -11.80 1.48
N PHE A 37 6.30 -12.86 1.00
CA PHE A 37 6.90 -14.18 0.87
C PHE A 37 6.87 -14.62 -0.59
N VAL A 38 7.88 -15.33 -1.06
CA VAL A 38 7.95 -15.89 -2.41
C VAL A 38 7.73 -17.39 -2.33
N ILE A 39 6.63 -17.86 -2.91
CA ILE A 39 6.23 -19.26 -2.96
C ILE A 39 6.37 -19.72 -4.41
N PRO A 40 7.43 -20.45 -4.77
CA PRO A 40 7.58 -21.00 -6.11
C PRO A 40 6.54 -22.10 -6.32
N ILE A 41 5.70 -21.97 -7.34
CA ILE A 41 4.66 -22.96 -7.65
C ILE A 41 5.22 -24.00 -8.62
N LYS A 42 5.79 -23.55 -9.74
CA LYS A 42 6.30 -24.42 -10.79
C LYS A 42 7.39 -23.75 -11.58
N LYS A 43 8.44 -24.51 -11.89
CA LYS A 43 9.49 -24.12 -12.83
C LYS A 43 9.49 -25.10 -14.00
N ILE A 44 9.22 -24.59 -15.20
CA ILE A 44 9.33 -25.31 -16.47
C ILE A 44 10.49 -24.64 -17.24
N LYS A 45 11.15 -25.35 -18.16
CA LYS A 45 12.38 -24.88 -18.84
C LYS A 45 12.36 -23.39 -19.25
N ASN A 46 11.25 -22.89 -19.79
CA ASN A 46 11.13 -21.52 -20.26
C ASN A 46 10.08 -20.70 -19.49
N ALA A 47 9.56 -21.21 -18.37
CA ALA A 47 8.52 -20.54 -17.61
C ALA A 47 8.70 -20.72 -16.10
N GLU A 48 8.66 -19.62 -15.35
CA GLU A 48 8.67 -19.63 -13.89
C GLU A 48 7.36 -19.06 -13.36
N MET A 49 6.75 -19.74 -12.38
CA MET A 49 5.53 -19.27 -11.73
C MET A 49 5.75 -19.17 -10.23
N ASN A 50 5.50 -17.97 -9.70
CA ASN A 50 5.70 -17.62 -8.30
C ASN A 50 4.44 -16.94 -7.75
N LEU A 51 3.98 -17.35 -6.57
CA LEU A 51 3.01 -16.60 -5.80
C LEU A 51 3.76 -15.75 -4.77
N ARG A 52 3.48 -14.44 -4.72
CA ARG A 52 4.17 -13.52 -3.80
C ARG A 52 3.22 -12.82 -2.84
N PRO A 53 2.56 -13.53 -1.89
CA PRO A 53 1.67 -12.87 -0.94
C PRO A 53 2.39 -11.75 -0.18
N GLN A 54 1.76 -10.58 -0.11
CA GLN A 54 2.31 -9.39 0.51
C GLN A 54 1.29 -8.78 1.47
N LEU A 55 1.74 -8.44 2.67
CA LEU A 55 1.00 -7.61 3.62
C LEU A 55 1.70 -6.26 3.73
N SER A 56 0.93 -5.18 3.62
CA SER A 56 1.46 -3.82 3.69
C SER A 56 0.59 -2.92 4.54
N VAL A 57 1.22 -1.94 5.17
CA VAL A 57 0.58 -0.89 5.96
C VAL A 57 1.06 0.47 5.47
N LEU A 58 0.15 1.42 5.37
CA LEU A 58 0.42 2.81 5.02
C LEU A 58 -0.10 3.70 6.13
N MET A 59 0.78 4.55 6.66
CA MET A 59 0.45 5.60 7.60
C MET A 59 0.82 6.95 6.99
N SER A 60 -0.01 7.96 7.23
CA SER A 60 0.21 9.31 6.70
C SER A 60 -0.49 10.33 7.58
N GLU A 61 -0.07 11.59 7.46
CA GLU A 61 -0.83 12.71 8.02
C GLU A 61 -2.19 12.83 7.33
N GLN A 62 -3.23 13.00 8.15
CA GLN A 62 -4.62 13.22 7.75
C GLN A 62 -5.14 14.44 8.49
N THR A 63 -5.82 15.34 7.77
CA THR A 63 -6.49 16.48 8.39
C THR A 63 -7.88 16.05 8.87
N VAL A 64 -8.09 16.06 10.18
CA VAL A 64 -9.37 15.75 10.81
C VAL A 64 -10.05 17.05 11.21
N SER A 65 -11.33 17.20 10.86
CA SER A 65 -12.15 18.34 11.27
C SER A 65 -13.09 17.90 12.40
N GLU A 66 -12.95 18.52 13.57
CA GLU A 66 -13.85 18.33 14.69
C GLU A 66 -14.69 19.58 14.91
N GLN A 67 -16.01 19.42 15.05
CA GLN A 67 -16.90 20.53 15.37
C GLN A 67 -17.13 20.59 16.88
N ILE A 68 -16.63 21.64 17.53
CA ILE A 68 -16.85 21.88 18.95
C ILE A 68 -17.96 22.91 19.11
N SER A 69 -19.04 22.54 19.80
CA SER A 69 -20.11 23.48 20.21
C SER A 69 -19.71 24.21 21.49
N GLY A 70 -19.33 25.49 21.35
CA GLY A 70 -19.17 26.43 22.45
C GLY A 70 -20.50 27.14 22.78
N GLY A 71 -21.44 26.44 23.40
CA GLY A 71 -22.76 26.99 23.74
C GLY A 71 -23.78 26.99 22.59
N ILE A 72 -24.95 27.61 22.81
CA ILE A 72 -26.16 27.50 21.95
C ILE A 72 -25.97 28.09 20.53
N LEU A 73 -24.98 28.96 20.31
CA LEU A 73 -24.81 29.70 19.03
C LEU A 73 -23.41 29.67 18.41
N ASN A 74 -22.39 29.09 19.05
CA ASN A 74 -21.02 29.09 18.51
C ASN A 74 -20.54 27.66 18.24
N ASN A 75 -20.69 27.22 16.99
CA ASN A 75 -20.00 26.02 16.50
C ASN A 75 -18.67 26.45 15.87
N THR A 76 -17.55 26.00 16.43
CA THR A 76 -16.22 26.23 15.86
C THR A 76 -15.70 24.91 15.29
N THR A 77 -15.31 24.91 14.02
CA THR A 77 -14.61 23.78 13.40
C THR A 77 -13.12 23.92 13.68
N LEU A 78 -12.54 22.93 14.35
CA LEU A 78 -11.11 22.82 14.57
C LEU A 78 -10.56 21.77 13.61
N GLU A 79 -9.58 22.17 12.80
CA GLU A 79 -8.83 21.27 11.95
C GLU A 79 -7.53 20.88 12.66
N ARG A 80 -7.24 19.58 12.68
CA ARG A 80 -6.00 19.04 13.25
C ARG A 80 -5.41 17.99 12.33
N ASP A 81 -4.12 18.12 12.05
CA ASP A 81 -3.36 17.09 11.38
C ASP A 81 -2.96 15.98 12.37
N VAL A 82 -3.33 14.75 12.03
CA VAL A 82 -3.06 13.55 12.80
C VAL A 82 -2.34 12.54 11.92
N PHE A 83 -1.18 12.06 12.38
CA PHE A 83 -0.48 10.95 11.74
C PHE A 83 -1.12 9.63 12.17
N ASP A 84 -1.75 8.94 11.23
CA ASP A 84 -2.48 7.70 11.54
C ASP A 84 -2.40 6.68 10.40
N LEU A 85 -2.80 5.44 10.70
CA LEU A 85 -2.97 4.38 9.72
C LEU A 85 -4.03 4.80 8.69
N ILE A 86 -3.67 4.73 7.42
CA ILE A 86 -4.55 4.95 6.28
C ILE A 86 -5.17 3.63 5.85
N ASN A 87 -4.32 2.63 5.65
CA ASN A 87 -4.73 1.38 5.04
C ASN A 87 -3.80 0.24 5.43
N THR A 88 -4.40 -0.93 5.65
CA THR A 88 -3.70 -2.21 5.59
C THR A 88 -4.12 -2.91 4.32
N GLN A 89 -3.18 -3.40 3.52
CA GLN A 89 -3.48 -4.08 2.26
C GLN A 89 -2.84 -5.47 2.22
N LEU A 90 -3.65 -6.47 1.89
CA LEU A 90 -3.22 -7.81 1.53
C LEU A 90 -3.23 -7.93 0.00
N SER A 91 -2.10 -8.28 -0.58
CA SER A 91 -1.96 -8.51 -2.03
C SER A 91 -1.54 -9.95 -2.29
N LEU A 92 -2.18 -10.58 -3.28
CA LEU A 92 -1.89 -11.94 -3.73
C LEU A 92 -1.49 -11.93 -5.21
N PRO A 93 -0.28 -11.43 -5.54
CA PRO A 93 0.26 -11.46 -6.90
C PRO A 93 0.74 -12.86 -7.28
N LEU A 94 0.26 -13.32 -8.43
CA LEU A 94 0.76 -14.46 -9.18
C LEU A 94 1.63 -13.92 -10.33
N LEU A 95 2.91 -14.23 -10.26
CA LEU A 95 3.91 -13.84 -11.26
C LEU A 95 4.19 -15.04 -12.17
N ILE A 96 4.23 -14.78 -13.47
CA ILE A 96 4.51 -15.76 -14.51
C ILE A 96 5.53 -15.15 -15.47
N ASP A 97 6.75 -15.67 -15.44
CA ASP A 97 7.83 -15.20 -16.29
C ASP A 97 8.04 -16.23 -17.41
N VAL A 98 7.90 -15.82 -18.67
CA VAL A 98 8.05 -16.68 -19.86
C VAL A 98 9.05 -16.07 -20.83
N GLY A 99 10.30 -16.51 -20.75
CA GLY A 99 11.39 -15.97 -21.57
C GLY A 99 11.64 -14.49 -21.27
N SER A 100 11.24 -13.62 -22.19
CA SER A 100 11.37 -12.15 -22.07
C SER A 100 10.07 -11.47 -21.63
N TRP A 101 9.00 -12.23 -21.41
CA TRP A 101 7.71 -11.71 -20.98
C TRP A 101 7.51 -11.93 -19.49
N ASP A 102 7.05 -10.90 -18.79
CA ASP A 102 6.70 -10.96 -17.38
C ASP A 102 5.20 -10.64 -17.24
N PHE A 103 4.43 -11.56 -16.65
CA PHE A 103 3.01 -11.36 -16.40
C PHE A 103 2.76 -11.35 -14.89
N GLU A 104 1.98 -10.39 -14.40
CA GLU A 104 1.53 -10.36 -13.01
C GLU A 104 0.01 -10.22 -12.97
N LEU A 105 -0.64 -11.17 -12.32
CA LEU A 105 -2.05 -11.09 -11.94
C LEU A 105 -2.15 -10.99 -10.43
N SER A 106 -2.71 -9.91 -9.90
CA SER A 106 -2.86 -9.75 -8.45
C SER A 106 -4.31 -9.48 -8.04
N TYR A 107 -4.70 -10.10 -6.94
CA TYR A 107 -5.90 -9.70 -6.19
C TYR A 107 -5.47 -8.94 -4.95
N ASN A 108 -6.00 -7.73 -4.80
CA ASN A 108 -5.63 -6.81 -3.73
C ASN A 108 -6.86 -6.54 -2.86
N ILE A 109 -6.70 -6.63 -1.54
CA ILE A 109 -7.75 -6.38 -0.56
C ILE A 109 -7.26 -5.27 0.37
N ASN A 110 -8.02 -4.19 0.45
CA ASN A 110 -7.76 -3.04 1.30
C ASN A 110 -8.66 -3.08 2.53
N PHE A 111 -8.03 -2.86 3.68
CA PHE A 111 -8.66 -2.66 4.99
C PHE A 111 -8.37 -1.22 5.41
N PRO A 112 -9.13 -0.25 4.88
CA PRO A 112 -8.95 1.15 5.22
C PRO A 112 -9.32 1.38 6.69
N LYS A 113 -8.61 2.29 7.35
CA LYS A 113 -8.99 2.77 8.69
C LYS A 113 -9.72 4.10 8.54
N GLY A 114 -10.96 4.15 9.04
CA GLY A 114 -11.73 5.39 9.09
C GLY A 114 -11.18 6.37 10.12
N LEU A 115 -11.41 7.66 9.88
CA LEU A 115 -11.13 8.70 10.87
C LEU A 115 -12.08 8.59 12.08
N PRO A 116 -11.75 9.18 13.25
CA PRO A 116 -12.60 9.11 14.45
C PRO A 116 -14.05 9.58 14.25
N SER A 117 -14.29 10.46 13.28
CA SER A 117 -15.61 10.99 12.91
C SER A 117 -16.32 10.20 11.81
N GLU A 118 -15.69 9.16 11.25
CA GLU A 118 -16.22 8.33 10.18
C GLU A 118 -16.73 6.99 10.72
N SER A 119 -17.81 6.47 10.12
CA SER A 119 -18.22 5.08 10.33
C SER A 119 -17.19 4.12 9.72
N ASP A 120 -17.12 2.89 10.22
CA ASP A 120 -16.22 1.85 9.71
C ASP A 120 -16.22 1.78 8.18
N LEU A 121 -15.07 2.08 7.58
CA LEU A 121 -14.89 2.03 6.13
C LEU A 121 -14.93 0.56 5.67
N SER A 122 -15.67 0.30 4.60
CA SER A 122 -15.83 -1.06 4.09
C SER A 122 -14.53 -1.58 3.48
N THR A 123 -14.24 -2.85 3.75
CA THR A 123 -13.18 -3.59 3.05
C THR A 123 -13.52 -3.65 1.57
N ASN A 124 -12.55 -3.31 0.71
CA ASN A 124 -12.70 -3.37 -0.73
C ASN A 124 -11.57 -4.17 -1.37
N GLY A 125 -11.76 -4.57 -2.62
CA GLY A 125 -10.71 -5.27 -3.35
C GLY A 125 -10.79 -5.05 -4.85
N TYR A 126 -9.67 -5.29 -5.51
CA TYR A 126 -9.55 -5.13 -6.96
C TYR A 126 -8.59 -6.16 -7.56
N LEU A 127 -8.83 -6.47 -8.83
CA LEU A 127 -7.93 -7.25 -9.66
C LEU A 127 -7.01 -6.31 -10.44
N SER A 128 -5.74 -6.65 -10.53
CA SER A 128 -4.76 -5.94 -11.34
C SER A 128 -4.02 -6.92 -12.23
N LEU A 129 -3.86 -6.55 -13.50
CA LEU A 129 -3.08 -7.28 -14.49
C LEU A 129 -1.98 -6.36 -15.00
N SER A 130 -0.73 -6.84 -14.94
CA SER A 130 0.43 -6.18 -15.51
C SER A 130 1.14 -7.11 -16.48
N VAL A 131 1.62 -6.55 -17.58
CA VAL A 131 2.41 -7.26 -18.60
C VAL A 131 3.64 -6.43 -18.91
N GLY A 132 4.81 -7.05 -18.76
CA GLY A 132 6.11 -6.51 -19.11
C GLY A 132 6.75 -7.31 -20.23
N TYR A 133 7.56 -6.65 -21.03
CA TYR A 133 8.42 -7.30 -22.02
C TYR A 133 9.82 -6.71 -21.95
N PHE A 134 10.81 -7.55 -21.68
CA PHE A 134 12.21 -7.17 -21.63
C PHE A 134 12.85 -7.32 -23.01
N THR A 135 13.18 -6.19 -23.65
CA THR A 135 13.95 -6.18 -24.90
C THR A 135 15.43 -6.02 -24.55
N GLY A 136 16.22 -7.08 -24.68
CA GLY A 136 17.68 -6.93 -24.72
C GLY A 136 18.06 -6.31 -26.07
N LEU A 137 18.73 -5.15 -26.05
CA LEU A 137 19.48 -4.61 -27.19
C LEU A 137 20.89 -5.19 -27.18
#